data_AF-A0A2I0K717-F1
#
_entry.id   AF-A0A2I0K717-F1
#
_cell.length_a   1.000
_cell.length_b   1.000
_cell.length_c   1.000
_cell.angle_alpha   90.00
_cell.angle_beta   90.00
_cell.angle_gamma   90.00
#
_symmetry.space_group_name_H-M   'P 1'
#
loop_
_entity.id
_entity.type
_entity.pdbx_description
1 polymer ?
#
loop_
_entity_poly.entity_id
_entity_poly.type
_entity_poly.pdbx_seq_one_letter_code
_entity_poly.pdbx_strand_id
1 'polypeptide(L)'
;MLGLSPVGDLTMGLGPTEDQRLGLGLVGELTMRLGPTEDQSLGLGPVGDLTMGLDPTEAERLGLGLGGDLTMRLGPGGDLTMRLGPGGDLTMRLGPGGDLTMRLGPGGDLTMGLDPTVDQRLGIGPMGDITMGLGPTVDQRLGLGPAGELTMGLGPTEDQRLGLCPLGDLTMGLGPTVDQ
;
A
#
# COMPACT_ATOMS: atom_id res chain seq x y z
N MET A 1 4.55 8.17 -21.34
CA MET A 1 5.39 7.35 -20.45
C MET A 1 6.76 7.99 -20.39
N LEU A 2 7.13 8.55 -19.25
CA LEU A 2 8.46 9.11 -19.00
C LEU A 2 9.31 8.05 -18.31
N GLY A 3 10.46 7.71 -18.91
CA GLY A 3 11.41 6.72 -18.39
C GLY A 3 12.64 7.40 -17.81
N LEU A 4 12.92 7.29 -16.50
CA LEU A 4 14.13 7.86 -15.89
C LEU A 4 14.92 6.76 -15.16
N SER A 5 16.25 6.80 -15.29
CA SER A 5 17.18 5.90 -14.59
C SER A 5 18.22 6.71 -13.80
N PRO A 6 17.81 7.41 -12.72
CA PRO A 6 18.72 8.18 -11.88
C PRO A 6 19.64 7.25 -11.05
N VAL A 7 20.95 7.46 -11.11
CA VAL A 7 21.97 6.67 -10.38
C VAL A 7 22.20 7.24 -8.96
N GLY A 8 21.15 7.74 -8.32
CA GLY A 8 21.23 8.42 -7.02
C GLY A 8 19.89 8.97 -6.57
N ASP A 9 19.91 9.86 -5.57
CA ASP A 9 18.70 10.37 -4.94
C ASP A 9 17.94 11.32 -5.86
N LEU A 10 16.63 11.09 -6.01
CA LEU A 10 15.76 11.91 -6.83
C LEU A 10 14.62 12.45 -5.99
N THR A 11 14.43 13.77 -6.01
CA THR A 11 13.25 14.42 -5.45
C THR A 11 12.46 15.11 -6.57
N MET A 12 11.16 14.84 -6.66
CA MET A 12 10.29 15.44 -7.67
C MET A 12 8.95 15.86 -7.07
N GLY A 13 8.44 17.02 -7.47
CA GLY A 13 7.10 17.48 -7.16
C GLY A 13 6.32 17.72 -8.46
N LEU A 14 5.16 17.11 -8.62
CA LEU A 14 4.32 17.30 -9.80
C LEU A 14 3.01 18.00 -9.39
N GLY A 15 2.59 18.95 -10.21
CA GLY A 15 1.31 19.66 -10.04
C GLY A 15 0.12 18.79 -10.47
N PRO A 16 -1.11 19.34 -10.43
CA PRO A 16 -2.31 18.62 -10.83
C PRO A 16 -2.21 18.16 -12.29
N THR A 17 -2.62 16.92 -12.55
CA THR A 17 -2.62 16.31 -13.88
C THR A 17 -3.86 15.45 -14.09
N GLU A 18 -4.31 15.23 -15.32
CA GLU A 18 -5.37 14.26 -15.61
C GLU A 18 -4.77 12.83 -15.61
N ASP A 19 -3.74 12.60 -16.45
CA ASP A 19 -3.08 11.30 -16.58
C ASP A 19 -1.57 11.39 -16.35
N GLN A 20 -1.03 10.57 -15.44
CA GLN A 20 0.41 10.47 -15.21
C GLN A 20 0.92 9.04 -15.32
N ARG A 21 1.92 8.81 -16.19
CA ARG A 21 2.60 7.50 -16.31
C ARG A 21 4.12 7.63 -16.27
N LEU A 22 4.73 7.16 -15.18
CA LEU A 22 6.19 7.15 -15.03
C LEU A 22 6.71 5.71 -14.93
N GLY A 23 7.84 5.46 -15.58
CA GLY A 23 8.63 4.25 -15.40
C GLY A 23 10.01 4.63 -14.88
N LEU A 24 10.40 4.15 -13.70
CA LEU A 24 11.75 4.45 -13.18
C LEU A 24 12.56 3.16 -13.09
N GLY A 25 13.84 3.25 -13.47
CA GLY A 25 14.79 2.14 -13.43
C GLY A 25 15.34 1.90 -12.02
N LEU A 26 16.64 1.59 -11.95
CA LEU A 26 17.36 1.58 -10.68
C LEU A 26 17.39 3.00 -10.12
N VAL A 27 16.88 3.18 -8.90
CA VAL A 27 16.93 4.45 -8.14
C VAL A 27 17.45 4.14 -6.75
N GLY A 28 18.33 5.01 -6.22
CA GLY A 28 18.82 4.93 -4.84
C GLY A 28 17.68 5.28 -3.87
N GLU A 29 17.49 6.57 -3.61
CA GLU A 29 16.31 7.06 -2.90
C GLU A 29 15.42 7.89 -3.84
N LEU A 30 14.10 7.73 -3.72
CA LEU A 30 13.13 8.49 -4.49
C LEU A 30 12.12 9.14 -3.55
N THR A 31 12.03 10.46 -3.59
CA THR A 31 10.97 11.21 -2.91
C THR A 31 10.09 11.90 -3.93
N MET A 32 8.78 11.60 -3.90
CA MET A 32 7.81 12.22 -4.80
C MET A 32 6.63 12.82 -4.03
N ARG A 33 6.20 14.02 -4.45
CA ARG A 33 4.93 14.61 -4.00
C ARG A 33 4.08 14.96 -5.21
N LEU A 34 2.93 14.33 -5.34
CA LEU A 34 2.03 14.54 -6.48
C LEU A 34 0.79 15.30 -5.99
N GLY A 35 0.41 16.31 -6.77
CA GLY A 35 -0.88 16.98 -6.60
C GLY A 35 -2.05 16.10 -7.06
N PRO A 36 -3.29 16.60 -6.91
CA PRO A 36 -4.50 15.86 -7.28
C PRO A 36 -4.45 15.36 -8.72
N THR A 37 -4.80 14.10 -8.94
CA THR A 37 -4.77 13.48 -10.27
C THR A 37 -6.01 12.60 -10.50
N GLU A 38 -6.42 12.43 -11.76
CA GLU A 38 -7.47 11.45 -12.07
C GLU A 38 -6.87 10.04 -12.13
N ASP A 39 -5.87 9.81 -12.99
CA ASP A 39 -5.22 8.51 -13.15
C ASP A 39 -3.68 8.58 -13.02
N GLN A 40 -3.12 7.81 -12.08
CA GLN A 40 -1.68 7.66 -11.94
C GLN A 40 -1.21 6.22 -12.12
N SER A 41 -0.12 6.03 -12.87
CA SER A 41 0.54 4.74 -12.96
C SER A 41 2.07 4.85 -12.89
N LEU A 42 2.66 4.20 -11.89
CA LEU A 42 4.09 4.17 -11.67
C LEU A 42 4.61 2.73 -11.72
N GLY A 43 5.58 2.49 -12.58
CA GLY A 43 6.31 1.22 -12.64
C GLY A 43 7.76 1.45 -12.25
N LEU A 44 8.17 0.99 -11.07
CA LEU A 44 9.56 1.11 -10.63
C LEU A 44 10.28 -0.24 -10.78
N GLY A 45 11.54 -0.18 -11.21
CA GLY A 45 12.47 -1.30 -11.21
C GLY A 45 12.92 -1.67 -9.79
N PRO A 46 14.11 -2.27 -9.62
CA PRO A 46 14.70 -2.43 -8.30
C PRO A 46 15.03 -1.05 -7.74
N VAL A 47 14.47 -0.70 -6.58
CA VAL A 47 14.66 0.62 -5.95
C VAL A 47 15.34 0.39 -4.60
N GLY A 48 16.08 1.38 -4.10
CA GLY A 48 16.35 1.50 -2.66
C GLY A 48 15.07 2.00 -2.00
N ASP A 49 15.03 3.21 -1.46
CA ASP A 49 13.85 3.64 -0.71
C ASP A 49 12.94 4.58 -1.52
N LEU A 50 11.62 4.36 -1.47
CA LEU A 50 10.62 5.22 -2.09
C LEU A 50 9.78 5.89 -1.01
N THR A 51 9.77 7.22 -0.98
CA THR A 51 8.81 8.00 -0.21
C THR A 51 7.86 8.76 -1.13
N MET A 52 6.55 8.62 -0.90
CA MET A 52 5.52 9.26 -1.70
C MET A 52 4.43 9.92 -0.86
N GLY A 53 4.06 11.14 -1.22
CA GLY A 53 2.89 11.84 -0.71
C GLY A 53 1.95 12.22 -1.84
N LEU A 54 0.69 11.82 -1.71
CA LEU A 54 -0.35 12.00 -2.73
C LEU A 54 -1.51 12.79 -2.12
N ASP A 55 -1.89 13.88 -2.77
CA ASP A 55 -3.14 14.61 -2.53
C ASP A 55 -4.33 13.84 -3.17
N PRO A 56 -5.61 14.21 -2.97
CA PRO A 56 -6.76 13.42 -3.43
C PRO A 56 -6.65 13.01 -4.90
N THR A 57 -6.66 11.71 -5.16
CA THR A 57 -6.54 11.11 -6.50
C THR A 57 -7.75 10.23 -6.75
N GLU A 58 -8.24 10.10 -7.98
CA GLU A 58 -9.36 9.19 -8.27
C GLU A 58 -8.88 7.74 -8.39
N ALA A 59 -7.77 7.46 -9.10
CA ALA A 59 -7.20 6.12 -9.18
C ALA A 59 -5.67 6.06 -9.34
N GLU A 60 -5.05 5.10 -8.66
CA GLU A 60 -3.60 4.96 -8.59
C GLU A 60 -3.13 3.53 -8.78
N ARG A 61 -2.07 3.36 -9.58
CA ARG A 61 -1.54 2.04 -9.96
C ARG A 61 -0.04 1.99 -9.81
N LEU A 62 0.43 1.26 -8.80
CA LEU A 62 1.83 1.19 -8.44
C LEU A 62 2.35 -0.24 -8.63
N GLY A 63 3.43 -0.39 -9.38
CA GLY A 63 4.15 -1.65 -9.53
C GLY A 63 5.62 -1.44 -9.17
N LEU A 64 6.05 -2.00 -8.04
CA LEU A 64 7.45 -1.94 -7.62
C LEU A 64 8.16 -3.27 -7.87
N GLY A 65 9.44 -3.18 -8.24
CA GLY A 65 10.33 -4.30 -8.45
C GLY A 65 10.90 -4.88 -7.16
N LEU A 66 12.07 -5.51 -7.28
CA LEU A 66 12.80 -6.18 -6.18
C LEU A 66 13.54 -5.17 -5.30
N GLY A 67 13.40 -5.30 -3.99
CA GLY A 67 14.14 -4.51 -3.01
C GLY A 67 13.60 -3.09 -2.81
N GLY A 68 13.70 -2.63 -1.57
CA GLY A 68 13.49 -1.23 -1.21
C GLY A 68 12.33 -0.95 -0.25
N ASP A 69 12.51 0.00 0.66
CA ASP A 69 11.46 0.38 1.59
C ASP A 69 10.50 1.40 0.96
N LEU A 70 9.21 1.10 0.98
CA LEU A 70 8.17 1.96 0.46
C LEU A 70 7.44 2.66 1.60
N THR A 71 7.51 3.98 1.64
CA THR A 71 6.67 4.83 2.49
C THR A 71 5.66 5.62 1.66
N MET A 72 4.38 5.46 1.95
CA MET A 72 3.30 6.14 1.24
C MET A 72 2.30 6.82 2.18
N ARG A 73 1.92 8.05 1.83
CA ARG A 73 0.80 8.76 2.44
C ARG A 73 -0.16 9.25 1.38
N LEU A 74 -1.40 8.79 1.46
CA LEU A 74 -2.47 9.15 0.55
C LEU A 74 -3.51 10.02 1.25
N GLY A 75 -4.02 11.00 0.52
CA GLY A 75 -5.18 11.79 0.89
C GLY A 75 -6.50 11.00 0.78
N PRO A 76 -7.63 11.66 1.09
CA PRO A 76 -8.96 11.06 0.97
C PRO A 76 -9.38 10.80 -0.49
N GLY A 77 -10.14 9.73 -0.72
CA GLY A 77 -11.02 9.61 -1.89
C GLY A 77 -10.44 8.97 -3.16
N GLY A 78 -9.47 8.04 -3.04
CA GLY A 78 -8.85 7.41 -4.21
C GLY A 78 -8.72 5.90 -4.16
N ASP A 79 -8.88 5.26 -5.32
CA ASP A 79 -8.67 3.83 -5.48
C ASP A 79 -7.19 3.51 -5.66
N LEU A 80 -6.64 2.70 -4.76
CA LEU A 80 -5.23 2.33 -4.81
C LEU A 80 -5.05 0.87 -5.21
N THR A 81 -4.37 0.65 -6.33
CA THR A 81 -3.90 -0.67 -6.75
C THR A 81 -2.38 -0.76 -6.68
N MET A 82 -1.85 -1.62 -5.82
CA MET A 82 -0.41 -1.79 -5.64
C MET A 82 0.05 -3.24 -5.83
N ARG A 83 1.21 -3.42 -6.47
CA ARG A 83 1.92 -4.69 -6.55
C ARG A 83 3.39 -4.49 -6.20
N LEU A 84 3.84 -5.07 -5.10
CA LEU A 84 5.24 -5.03 -4.67
C LEU A 84 5.96 -6.35 -4.99
N GLY A 85 7.21 -6.23 -5.40
CA GLY A 85 8.11 -7.36 -5.55
C GLY A 85 8.65 -7.85 -4.19
N PRO A 86 9.53 -8.85 -4.22
CA PRO A 86 10.16 -9.37 -3.01
C PRO A 86 11.16 -8.41 -2.34
N GLY A 87 11.26 -8.45 -1.01
CA GLY A 87 12.45 -8.03 -0.26
C GLY A 87 12.53 -6.55 0.14
N GLY A 88 11.41 -5.93 0.52
CA GLY A 88 11.40 -4.55 1.02
C GLY A 88 10.24 -4.30 1.99
N ASP A 89 10.41 -3.33 2.88
CA ASP A 89 9.39 -3.03 3.89
C ASP A 89 8.37 -2.04 3.33
N LEU A 90 7.10 -2.21 3.69
CA LEU A 90 6.03 -1.32 3.27
C LEU A 90 5.44 -0.59 4.47
N THR A 91 5.46 0.74 4.44
CA THR A 91 4.74 1.62 5.34
C THR A 91 3.71 2.44 4.58
N MET A 92 2.43 2.31 4.92
CA MET A 92 1.36 3.04 4.23
C MET A 92 0.36 3.68 5.20
N ARG A 93 -0.06 4.91 4.89
CA ARG A 93 -1.24 5.55 5.49
C ARG A 93 -2.20 6.04 4.42
N LEU A 94 -3.44 5.56 4.45
CA LEU A 94 -4.51 5.96 3.54
C LEU A 94 -5.56 6.78 4.31
N GLY A 95 -5.96 7.90 3.73
CA GLY A 95 -7.09 8.70 4.21
C GLY A 95 -8.44 8.02 3.93
N PRO A 96 -9.56 8.60 4.39
CA PRO A 96 -10.87 8.01 4.21
C PRO A 96 -11.32 8.03 2.74
N GLY A 97 -12.03 6.98 2.34
CA GLY A 97 -12.60 6.82 1.00
C GLY A 97 -11.70 6.10 0.00
N GLY A 98 -12.34 5.49 -1.01
CA GLY A 98 -11.68 4.70 -2.06
C GLY A 98 -11.55 3.21 -1.71
N ASP A 99 -11.16 2.44 -2.73
CA ASP A 99 -10.91 1.01 -2.66
C ASP A 99 -9.41 0.70 -2.65
N LEU A 100 -8.99 -0.22 -1.79
CA LEU A 100 -7.61 -0.67 -1.72
C LEU A 100 -7.45 -2.08 -2.25
N THR A 101 -6.60 -2.25 -3.26
CA THR A 101 -6.16 -3.57 -3.74
C THR A 101 -4.64 -3.66 -3.72
N MET A 102 -4.08 -4.56 -2.91
CA MET A 102 -2.64 -4.73 -2.78
C MET A 102 -2.21 -6.18 -2.92
N ARG A 103 -1.07 -6.38 -3.59
CA ARG A 103 -0.36 -7.65 -3.61
C ARG A 103 1.11 -7.47 -3.25
N LEU A 104 1.55 -8.15 -2.19
CA LEU A 104 2.92 -8.09 -1.70
C LEU A 104 3.67 -9.39 -2.01
N GLY A 105 4.89 -9.24 -2.51
CA GLY A 105 5.84 -10.32 -2.67
C GLY A 105 6.39 -10.82 -1.34
N PRO A 106 7.17 -11.91 -1.36
CA PRO A 106 7.80 -12.43 -0.16
C PRO A 106 8.96 -11.55 0.33
N GLY A 107 9.15 -11.50 1.65
CA GLY A 107 10.28 -10.83 2.29
C GLY A 107 10.06 -9.34 2.50
N GLY A 108 10.34 -8.90 3.73
CA GLY A 108 10.07 -7.56 4.26
C GLY A 108 8.95 -7.58 5.29
N ASP A 109 8.77 -6.44 5.95
CA ASP A 109 7.73 -6.19 6.94
C ASP A 109 6.63 -5.28 6.35
N LEU A 110 5.41 -5.42 6.86
CA LEU A 110 4.27 -4.60 6.45
C LEU A 110 3.76 -3.78 7.63
N THR A 111 3.68 -2.47 7.47
CA THR A 111 2.98 -1.55 8.36
C THR A 111 1.94 -0.75 7.59
N MET A 112 0.67 -0.85 7.98
CA MET A 112 -0.42 -0.16 7.30
C MET A 112 -1.42 0.45 8.28
N GLY A 113 -1.83 1.69 8.01
CA GLY A 113 -2.94 2.36 8.68
C GLY A 113 -3.95 2.89 7.67
N LEU A 114 -5.17 2.36 7.68
CA LEU A 114 -6.24 2.80 6.80
C LEU A 114 -7.35 3.46 7.62
N ASP A 115 -7.75 4.66 7.21
CA ASP A 115 -9.00 5.28 7.65
C ASP A 115 -10.20 4.58 6.97
N PRO A 116 -11.48 4.95 7.25
CA PRO A 116 -12.62 4.24 6.69
C PRO A 116 -12.61 4.15 5.15
N THR A 117 -12.84 2.96 4.60
CA THR A 117 -12.84 2.67 3.15
C THR A 117 -14.12 1.94 2.72
N VAL A 118 -14.33 1.77 1.42
CA VAL A 118 -15.43 0.95 0.90
C VAL A 118 -14.98 -0.51 0.83
N ASP A 119 -14.01 -0.82 -0.04
CA ASP A 119 -13.46 -2.16 -0.18
C ASP A 119 -11.95 -2.25 0.11
N GLN A 120 -11.53 -3.33 0.78
CA GLN A 120 -10.12 -3.65 1.04
C GLN A 120 -9.78 -5.07 0.61
N ARG A 121 -8.74 -5.23 -0.22
CA ARG A 121 -8.26 -6.51 -0.74
C ARG A 121 -6.75 -6.59 -0.65
N LEU A 122 -6.23 -7.35 0.32
CA LEU A 122 -4.80 -7.55 0.50
C LEU A 122 -4.43 -9.02 0.26
N GLY A 123 -3.45 -9.25 -0.62
CA GLY A 123 -2.82 -10.54 -0.85
C GLY A 123 -1.33 -10.47 -0.52
N ILE A 124 -0.95 -10.98 0.65
CA ILE A 124 0.39 -10.83 1.20
C ILE A 124 1.10 -12.17 1.12
N GLY A 125 2.26 -12.21 0.45
CA GLY A 125 3.11 -13.39 0.40
C GLY A 125 3.76 -13.71 1.76
N PRO A 126 4.68 -14.68 1.80
CA PRO A 126 5.47 -14.93 3.00
C PRO A 126 6.27 -13.69 3.42
N MET A 127 5.91 -13.04 4.52
CA MET A 127 6.56 -11.81 5.01
C MET A 127 7.23 -12.07 6.37
N GLY A 128 7.97 -11.08 6.86
CA GLY A 128 8.40 -11.01 8.25
C GLY A 128 7.21 -10.66 9.14
N ASP A 129 7.28 -9.49 9.76
CA ASP A 129 6.25 -9.00 10.67
C ASP A 129 5.22 -8.14 9.93
N ILE A 130 3.96 -8.31 10.33
CA ILE A 130 2.82 -7.64 9.71
C ILE A 130 2.05 -6.89 10.78
N THR A 131 1.97 -5.58 10.66
CA THR A 131 1.19 -4.67 11.50
C THR A 131 0.16 -3.92 10.66
N MET A 132 -1.12 -4.09 10.97
CA MET A 132 -2.21 -3.41 10.27
C MET A 132 -3.20 -2.77 11.25
N GLY A 133 -3.59 -1.53 10.98
CA GLY A 133 -4.76 -0.88 11.58
C GLY A 133 -5.73 -0.50 10.48
N LEU A 134 -6.83 -1.24 10.36
CA LEU A 134 -7.84 -1.02 9.32
C LEU A 134 -9.06 -0.37 9.98
N GLY A 135 -9.46 0.79 9.46
CA GLY A 135 -10.68 1.47 9.86
C GLY A 135 -11.94 0.70 9.43
N PRO A 136 -13.14 1.23 9.76
CA PRO A 136 -14.40 0.68 9.29
C PRO A 136 -14.44 0.49 7.77
N THR A 137 -14.94 -0.64 7.28
CA THR A 137 -15.06 -0.91 5.84
C THR A 137 -16.32 -1.72 5.53
N VAL A 138 -16.82 -1.66 4.30
CA VAL A 138 -17.95 -2.50 3.88
C VAL A 138 -17.45 -3.92 3.65
N ASP A 139 -16.49 -4.09 2.72
CA ASP A 139 -15.91 -5.38 2.38
C ASP A 139 -14.42 -5.43 2.69
N GLN A 140 -14.00 -6.46 3.44
CA GLN A 140 -12.59 -6.73 3.73
C GLN A 140 -12.19 -8.14 3.34
N ARG A 141 -11.13 -8.26 2.53
CA ARG A 141 -10.55 -9.54 2.10
C ARG A 141 -9.04 -9.55 2.30
N LEU A 142 -8.56 -10.37 3.23
CA LEU A 142 -7.14 -10.54 3.50
C LEU A 142 -6.73 -11.99 3.23
N GLY A 143 -5.74 -12.19 2.36
CA GLY A 143 -5.04 -13.45 2.18
C GLY A 143 -3.59 -13.29 2.61
N LEU A 144 -3.23 -13.87 3.75
CA LEU A 144 -1.90 -13.76 4.34
C LEU A 144 -1.14 -15.09 4.20
N GLY A 145 0.04 -15.02 3.61
CA GLY A 145 1.02 -16.10 3.62
C GLY A 145 1.61 -16.32 5.01
N PRO A 146 2.57 -17.25 5.14
CA PRO A 146 3.31 -17.46 6.38
C PRO A 146 4.04 -16.17 6.81
N ALA A 147 3.85 -15.76 8.05
CA ALA A 147 4.49 -14.58 8.62
C ALA A 147 4.98 -14.87 10.04
N GLY A 148 5.94 -14.07 10.51
CA GLY A 148 6.51 -14.15 11.86
C GLY A 148 5.47 -13.74 12.89
N GLU A 149 5.33 -12.43 13.08
CA GLU A 149 4.29 -11.83 13.93
C GLU A 149 3.21 -11.14 13.08
N LEU A 150 1.94 -11.36 13.43
CA LEU A 150 0.80 -10.65 12.86
C LEU A 150 0.07 -9.86 13.94
N THR A 151 0.14 -8.53 13.88
CA THR A 151 -0.64 -7.61 14.70
C THR A 151 -1.68 -6.89 13.84
N MET A 152 -2.95 -7.01 14.20
CA MET A 152 -4.04 -6.43 13.41
C MET A 152 -5.09 -5.78 14.31
N GLY A 153 -5.41 -4.52 14.05
CA GLY A 153 -6.59 -3.83 14.56
C GLY A 153 -7.62 -3.69 13.44
N LEU A 154 -8.84 -4.18 13.65
CA LEU A 154 -9.93 -4.08 12.67
C LEU A 154 -11.04 -3.18 13.21
N GLY A 155 -11.48 -2.23 12.41
CA GLY A 155 -12.71 -1.50 12.61
C GLY A 155 -13.95 -2.37 12.36
N PRO A 156 -15.14 -1.80 12.54
CA PRO A 156 -16.40 -2.48 12.20
C PRO A 156 -16.46 -2.76 10.69
N THR A 157 -16.76 -4.02 10.33
CA THR A 157 -16.84 -4.46 8.93
C THR A 157 -18.12 -5.26 8.71
N GLU A 158 -18.84 -4.98 7.61
CA GLU A 158 -20.05 -5.74 7.26
C GLU A 158 -19.67 -7.15 6.77
N ASP A 159 -18.75 -7.24 5.81
CA ASP A 159 -18.32 -8.49 5.19
C ASP A 159 -16.80 -8.69 5.29
N GLN A 160 -16.37 -9.62 6.14
CA GLN A 160 -14.95 -9.90 6.38
C GLN A 160 -14.55 -11.33 5.96
N ARG A 161 -13.47 -11.45 5.19
CA ARG A 161 -12.85 -12.72 4.80
C ARG A 161 -11.35 -12.71 5.07
N LEU A 162 -10.91 -13.62 5.94
CA LEU A 162 -9.51 -13.83 6.25
C LEU A 162 -9.07 -15.23 5.82
N GLY A 163 -8.05 -15.32 4.98
CA GLY A 163 -7.34 -16.54 4.65
C GLY A 163 -5.93 -16.46 5.23
N LEU A 164 -5.65 -17.27 6.25
CA LEU A 164 -4.35 -17.29 6.91
C LEU A 164 -3.63 -18.61 6.61
N CYS A 165 -2.35 -18.53 6.24
CA CYS A 165 -1.43 -19.66 6.28
C CYS A 165 -0.84 -19.84 7.69
N PRO A 166 0.02 -20.84 7.95
CA PRO A 166 0.65 -21.00 9.26
C PRO A 166 1.42 -19.73 9.66
N LEU A 167 0.99 -19.10 10.75
CA LEU A 167 1.62 -17.93 11.36
C LEU A 167 2.42 -18.37 12.59
N GLY A 168 3.44 -17.59 12.97
CA GLY A 168 4.07 -17.70 14.27
C GLY A 168 3.11 -17.23 15.36
N ASP A 169 3.05 -15.92 15.57
CA ASP A 169 2.21 -15.29 16.59
C ASP A 169 1.13 -14.37 15.96
N LEU A 170 -0.08 -14.40 16.51
CA LEU A 170 -1.24 -13.61 16.06
C LEU A 170 -1.82 -12.80 17.21
N THR A 171 -1.84 -11.47 17.04
CA THR A 171 -2.54 -10.52 17.90
C THR A 171 -3.61 -9.79 17.08
N MET A 172 -4.87 -9.90 17.49
CA MET A 172 -5.99 -9.23 16.83
C MET A 172 -6.82 -8.43 17.82
N GLY A 173 -7.04 -7.15 17.53
CA GLY A 173 -7.97 -6.27 18.22
C GLY A 173 -9.15 -5.94 17.31
N LEU A 174 -10.37 -6.07 17.83
CA LEU A 174 -11.59 -5.73 17.10
C LEU A 174 -12.21 -4.47 17.72
N GLY A 175 -12.57 -3.51 16.86
CA GLY A 175 -13.42 -2.38 17.22
C GLY A 175 -14.85 -2.83 17.54
N PRO A 176 -15.68 -1.97 18.16
CA PRO A 176 -17.06 -2.32 18.50
C PRO A 176 -17.86 -2.59 17.22
N THR A 177 -18.34 -3.82 17.04
CA THR A 177 -19.30 -4.15 15.97
C THR A 177 -20.62 -3.45 16.23
N VAL A 178 -21.13 -2.69 15.26
CA VAL A 178 -22.48 -2.12 15.33
C VAL A 178 -23.44 -3.24 14.95
N ASP A 179 -23.95 -3.97 15.94
CA ASP A 179 -25.14 -4.81 15.75
C ASP A 179 -26.32 -3.86 15.44
N GLN A 180 -26.95 -4.02 14.27
CA GLN A 180 -28.26 -3.42 13.97
C GLN A 180 -29.38 -4.38 14.38
#